data_AF-A0A6I1JM04-F1
#
_entry.id   AF-A0A6I1JM04-F1
#
_cell.length_a   1.000
_cell.length_b   1.000
_cell.length_c   1.000
_cell.angle_alpha   90.00
_cell.angle_beta   90.00
_cell.angle_gamma   90.00
#
_symmetry.space_group_name_H-M   'P 1'
#
loop_
_entity.id
_entity.type
_entity.pdbx_description
1 polymer ?
#
loop_
_entity_poly.entity_id
_entity_poly.type
_entity_poly.pdbx_seq_one_letter_code
_entity_poly.pdbx_strand_id
1 'polypeptide(L)'
;MTHRHIAPKGWTLAKIDDVLGYGGLPAWLELRDAVRSDPSLLPKIRRIASHGATHGEDIDAYRFWLNIADHLEREHKAKAAPVGE
;
A
#
# COMPACT_ATOMS: atom_id res chain seq x y z
N MET A 1 -3.62 -21.07 -22.18
CA MET A 1 -2.71 -19.92 -22.34
C MET A 1 -2.14 -19.58 -20.99
N THR A 2 -0.89 -19.99 -20.74
CA THR A 2 -0.25 -19.86 -19.43
C THR A 2 0.31 -18.45 -19.30
N HIS A 3 -0.38 -17.59 -18.55
CA HIS A 3 0.23 -16.34 -18.08
C HIS A 3 1.37 -16.71 -17.13
N ARG A 4 2.58 -16.71 -17.68
CA ARG A 4 3.81 -16.87 -16.93
C ARG A 4 3.97 -15.61 -16.08
N HIS A 5 3.41 -15.64 -14.86
CA HIS A 5 3.71 -14.68 -13.80
C HIS A 5 5.19 -14.84 -13.44
N ILE A 6 6.07 -14.26 -14.26
CA ILE A 6 7.41 -13.89 -13.85
C ILE A 6 7.18 -12.78 -12.84
N ALA A 7 6.98 -13.16 -11.58
CA ALA A 7 6.85 -12.21 -10.49
C ALA A 7 8.15 -11.39 -10.44
N PRO A 8 8.14 -10.08 -10.74
CA PRO A 8 9.23 -9.25 -10.27
C PRO A 8 9.27 -9.40 -8.75
N LYS A 9 10.44 -9.75 -8.20
CA LYS A 9 10.68 -9.87 -6.76
C LYS A 9 10.42 -8.52 -6.08
N GLY A 10 9.17 -8.23 -5.69
CA GLY A 10 8.81 -7.03 -4.94
C GLY A 10 7.44 -6.42 -5.26
N TRP A 11 7.09 -5.39 -4.49
CA TRP A 11 5.87 -4.60 -4.68
C TRP A 11 6.04 -3.60 -5.82
N THR A 12 5.59 -3.98 -7.01
CA THR A 12 5.49 -3.10 -8.18
C THR A 12 4.26 -2.20 -8.09
N LEU A 13 4.26 -1.10 -8.85
CA LEU A 13 3.10 -0.20 -8.90
C LEU A 13 1.83 -0.93 -9.37
N ALA A 14 1.92 -1.77 -10.40
CA ALA A 14 0.78 -2.54 -10.88
C ALA A 14 0.24 -3.53 -9.83
N LYS A 15 1.12 -4.20 -9.08
CA LYS A 15 0.69 -5.09 -8.00
C LYS A 15 0.03 -4.32 -6.85
N ILE A 16 0.56 -3.14 -6.51
CA ILE A 16 -0.03 -2.29 -5.47
C ILE A 16 -1.41 -1.82 -5.92
N ASP A 17 -1.56 -1.38 -7.17
CA ASP A 17 -2.85 -0.93 -7.72
C ASP A 17 -3.89 -2.05 -7.72
N ASP A 18 -3.51 -3.25 -8.17
CA ASP A 18 -4.38 -4.43 -8.16
C ASP A 18 -4.86 -4.78 -6.74
N VAL A 19 -3.94 -4.75 -5.75
CA VAL A 19 -4.29 -5.00 -4.35
C VAL A 19 -5.18 -3.91 -3.77
N LEU A 20 -4.94 -2.64 -4.10
CA LEU A 20 -5.74 -1.51 -3.62
C LEU A 20 -7.17 -1.54 -4.17
N GLY A 21 -7.35 -1.78 -5.47
CA GLY A 21 -8.65 -1.73 -6.13
C GLY A 21 -9.43 -3.03 -6.12
N TYR A 22 -8.76 -4.18 -6.16
CA TYR A 22 -9.39 -5.50 -6.31
C TYR A 22 -8.92 -6.53 -5.27
N GLY A 23 -7.97 -6.17 -4.41
CA GLY A 23 -7.45 -7.06 -3.39
C GLY A 23 -8.48 -7.36 -2.30
N GLY A 24 -8.47 -8.60 -1.81
CA GLY A 24 -9.20 -8.98 -0.60
C GLY A 24 -8.39 -8.73 0.67
N LEU A 25 -9.02 -8.98 1.82
CA LEU A 25 -8.41 -8.86 3.15
C LEU A 25 -7.01 -9.52 3.26
N PRO A 26 -6.75 -10.74 2.72
CA PRO A 26 -5.41 -11.33 2.79
C PRO A 26 -4.34 -10.49 2.09
N ALA A 27 -4.62 -10.04 0.86
CA ALA A 27 -3.70 -9.21 0.09
C ALA A 27 -3.47 -7.84 0.75
N TRP A 28 -4.51 -7.29 1.38
CA TRP A 28 -4.40 -6.05 2.14
C TRP A 28 -3.51 -6.20 3.37
N LEU A 29 -3.63 -7.31 4.10
CA LEU A 29 -2.78 -7.62 5.24
C LEU A 29 -1.32 -7.81 4.82
N GLU A 30 -1.07 -8.49 3.70
CA GLU A 30 0.29 -8.64 3.14
C GLU A 30 0.90 -7.29 2.75
N LEU A 31 0.15 -6.41 2.08
CA LEU A 31 0.63 -5.09 1.72
C LEU A 31 0.92 -4.23 2.96
N ARG A 32 0.04 -4.27 3.96
CA ARG A 32 0.24 -3.57 5.23
C ARG A 32 1.51 -4.05 5.94
N ASP A 33 1.73 -5.37 6.01
CA ASP A 33 2.91 -5.95 6.65
C ASP A 33 4.21 -5.56 5.90
N ALA A 34 4.16 -5.58 4.57
CA ALA A 34 5.26 -5.12 3.75
C ALA A 34 5.60 -3.65 3.98
N VAL A 35 4.60 -2.77 4.13
CA VAL A 35 4.82 -1.35 4.46
C VAL A 35 5.40 -1.17 5.86
N ARG A 36 5.00 -2.01 6.83
CA ARG A 36 5.58 -1.99 8.18
C ARG A 36 7.05 -2.41 8.17
N SER A 37 7.44 -3.32 7.29
CA SER A 37 8.84 -3.75 7.12
C SER A 37 9.65 -2.77 6.28
N ASP A 38 9.04 -2.16 5.26
CA ASP A 38 9.66 -1.23 4.32
C ASP A 38 8.77 0.01 4.10
N PRO A 39 9.00 1.12 4.83
CA PRO A 39 8.23 2.35 4.67
C PRO A 39 8.45 3.02 3.30
N SER A 40 9.43 2.59 2.49
CA SER A 40 9.65 3.11 1.13
C SER A 40 8.47 2.82 0.18
N LEU A 41 7.56 1.93 0.56
CA LEU A 41 6.34 1.61 -0.18
C LEU A 41 5.23 2.67 0.00
N LEU A 42 5.23 3.44 1.09
CA LEU A 42 4.24 4.49 1.36
C LEU A 42 4.06 5.51 0.22
N PRO A 43 5.11 6.11 -0.36
CA PRO A 43 4.94 7.06 -1.47
C PRO A 43 4.30 6.41 -2.71
N LYS A 44 4.55 5.12 -2.96
CA LYS A 44 3.95 4.38 -4.09
C LYS A 44 2.46 4.17 -3.87
N ILE A 45 2.09 3.74 -2.66
CA ILE A 45 0.69 3.56 -2.25
C ILE A 45 -0.06 4.88 -2.32
N ARG A 46 0.48 5.95 -1.75
CA ARG A 46 -0.14 7.29 -1.79
C ARG A 46 -0.37 7.75 -3.23
N ARG A 47 0.61 7.58 -4.12
CA ARG A 47 0.47 7.95 -5.54
C ARG A 47 -0.67 7.20 -6.22
N ILE A 48 -0.73 5.89 -6.06
CA ILE A 48 -1.74 5.04 -6.69
C ILE A 48 -3.12 5.33 -6.09
N ALA A 49 -3.20 5.36 -4.75
CA ALA A 49 -4.44 5.60 -4.04
C ALA A 49 -5.04 6.98 -4.33
N SER A 50 -4.23 8.03 -4.45
CA SER A 50 -4.72 9.35 -4.86
C SER A 50 -5.28 9.35 -6.29
N HIS A 51 -4.64 8.59 -7.20
CA HIS A 51 -5.12 8.47 -8.58
C HIS A 51 -6.43 7.66 -8.63
N GLY A 52 -6.48 6.50 -7.97
CA GLY A 52 -7.63 5.62 -7.90
C GLY A 52 -8.82 6.20 -7.12
N ALA A 53 -8.57 7.03 -6.11
CA ALA A 53 -9.64 7.75 -5.38
C ALA A 53 -10.40 8.77 -6.26
N THR A 54 -9.89 9.06 -7.46
CA THR A 54 -10.53 9.94 -8.44
C THR A 54 -11.04 9.18 -9.67
N HIS A 55 -10.31 8.15 -10.12
CA HIS A 55 -10.56 7.48 -11.41
C HIS A 55 -10.72 5.95 -11.33
N GLY A 56 -10.54 5.36 -10.16
CA GLY A 56 -10.56 3.92 -9.96
C GLY A 56 -11.97 3.36 -9.96
N GLU A 57 -12.09 2.05 -10.19
CA GLU A 57 -13.38 1.34 -10.11
C GLU A 57 -13.89 1.26 -8.66
N ASP A 58 -12.98 1.07 -7.69
CA ASP A 58 -13.31 1.03 -6.25
C ASP A 58 -12.73 2.24 -5.50
N ILE A 59 -13.34 3.41 -5.72
CA ILE A 59 -12.92 4.70 -5.14
C ILE A 59 -12.79 4.63 -3.61
N ASP A 60 -13.69 3.90 -2.95
CA ASP A 60 -13.72 3.79 -1.49
C ASP A 60 -12.55 2.94 -0.97
N ALA A 61 -12.18 1.86 -1.64
CA ALA A 61 -10.97 1.10 -1.30
C ALA A 61 -9.71 1.97 -1.43
N TYR A 62 -9.60 2.77 -2.50
CA TYR A 62 -8.48 3.70 -2.65
C TYR A 62 -8.45 4.79 -1.56
N ARG A 63 -9.59 5.37 -1.21
CA ARG A 63 -9.71 6.35 -0.10
C ARG A 63 -9.37 5.72 1.25
N PHE A 64 -9.79 4.49 1.48
CA PHE A 64 -9.43 3.72 2.66
C PHE A 64 -7.91 3.57 2.75
N TRP A 65 -7.24 3.19 1.65
CA TRP A 65 -5.79 3.04 1.62
C TRP A 65 -5.01 4.35 1.81
N LEU A 66 -5.57 5.52 1.44
CA LEU A 66 -4.97 6.81 1.79
C LEU A 66 -4.93 7.03 3.31
N ASN A 67 -6.00 6.67 4.01
CA ASN A 67 -6.06 6.75 5.47
C ASN A 67 -5.12 5.74 6.13
N ILE A 68 -5.05 4.51 5.60
CA ILE A 68 -4.12 3.49 6.08
C ILE A 68 -2.67 3.93 5.88
N ALA A 69 -2.33 4.54 4.74
CA ALA A 69 -0.99 5.05 4.49
C ALA A 69 -0.60 6.16 5.48
N ASP A 70 -1.53 7.06 5.82
CA ASP A 70 -1.30 8.09 6.85
C ASP A 70 -1.06 7.48 8.22
N HIS A 71 -1.89 6.51 8.61
CA HIS A 71 -1.73 5.77 9.86
C HIS A 71 -0.36 5.08 9.94
N LEU A 72 0.02 4.34 8.90
CA LEU A 72 1.29 3.62 8.84
C LEU A 72 2.49 4.57 8.89
N GLU A 73 2.41 5.74 8.26
CA GLU A 73 3.45 6.76 8.34
C GLU A 73 3.62 7.30 9.76
N ARG A 74 2.50 7.54 10.47
CA ARG A 74 2.53 7.96 11.88
C ARG A 74 3.09 6.86 12.78
N GLU A 75 2.70 5.59 12.56
CA GLU A 75 3.26 4.44 13.29
C GLU A 75 4.78 4.39 13.13
N HIS A 76 5.29 4.57 11.91
CA HIS A 76 6.73 4.61 11.63
C HIS A 76 7.43 5.79 12.28
N LYS A 77 6.86 7.00 12.18
CA LYS A 77 7.41 8.20 12.83
C LYS A 77 7.45 8.08 14.35
N ALA A 78 6.41 7.50 14.96
CA ALA A 78 6.35 7.26 16.40
C ALA A 78 7.41 6.25 16.87
N LYS A 79 7.70 5.23 16.05
CA LYS A 79 8.79 4.27 16.33
C LYS A 79 10.19 4.86 16.11
N ALA A 80 10.31 5.83 15.19
CA ALA A 80 11.58 6.48 14.86
C ALA A 80 11.93 7.65 15.79
N ALA A 81 10.97 8.19 16.55
CA ALA A 81 11.24 9.17 17.60
C ALA A 81 11.84 8.45 18.81
N PRO A 82 13.14 8.62 19.14
CA PRO A 82 13.63 8.15 20.43
C PRO A 82 12.88 8.91 21.52
N VAL A 83 12.40 8.17 22.52
CA VAL A 83 11.97 8.77 23.78
C VAL A 83 13.14 9.65 24.26
N GLY A 84 12.91 10.96 24.30
CA GLY A 84 13.92 11.89 24.80
C GLY A 84 14.20 11.54 26.26
N GLU A 85 15.48 11.33 26.58
CA GLU A 85 16.02 11.38 27.93
C GLU A 85 15.95 12.81 28.49
#